data_AF-A0A0N0I9Z9-F1
#
_entry.id   AF-A0A0N0I9Z9-F1
#
_cell.length_a   1.000
_cell.length_b   1.000
_cell.length_c   1.000
_cell.angle_alpha   90.00
_cell.angle_beta   90.00
_cell.angle_gamma   90.00
#
_symmetry.space_group_name_H-M   'P 1'
#
loop_
_entity.id
_entity.type
_entity.pdbx_description
1 polymer ?
#
loop_
_entity_poly.entity_id
_entity_poly.type
_entity_poly.pdbx_seq_one_letter_code
_entity_poly.pdbx_strand_id
1 'polypeptide(L)'
;MKRLLLSLCLVPVLSFAANEPLKISQTAVDYCDITGDVLAQAYSTNKSAQELIDTALVKVKSEQLDLSKLKSNQAALQKDLQVAIQGIRDNKTAFATKEDFTKSLNDSVSACKIQTELLLNK
;
A
#
# COMPACT_ATOMS: atom_id res chain seq x y z
N MET A 1 58.30 -19.61 2.75
CA MET A 1 57.40 -20.15 1.71
C MET A 1 56.90 -19.01 0.82
N LYS A 2 56.72 -19.31 -0.46
CA LYS A 2 56.69 -18.43 -1.64
C LYS A 2 55.39 -17.60 -1.72
N ARG A 3 55.50 -16.33 -2.12
CA ARG A 3 54.39 -15.46 -2.55
C ARG A 3 53.96 -15.84 -3.98
N LEU A 4 52.66 -15.96 -4.24
CA LEU A 4 51.97 -15.84 -5.55
C LEU A 4 50.52 -15.42 -5.21
N LEU A 5 50.15 -14.13 -5.21
CA LEU A 5 49.66 -13.32 -6.33
C LEU A 5 48.49 -13.91 -7.14
N LEU A 6 47.39 -13.15 -7.10
CA LEU A 6 46.37 -12.93 -8.14
C LEU A 6 45.47 -14.10 -8.54
N SER A 7 44.24 -14.07 -8.00
CA SER A 7 43.07 -14.27 -8.86
C SER A 7 42.04 -13.20 -8.51
N LEU A 8 41.99 -12.17 -9.36
CA LEU A 8 40.82 -11.33 -9.53
C LEU A 8 39.66 -12.25 -9.93
N CYS A 9 38.83 -12.65 -8.97
CA CYS A 9 37.45 -12.97 -9.31
C CYS A 9 36.76 -11.65 -9.60
N LEU A 10 36.72 -11.32 -10.89
CA LEU A 10 35.80 -10.38 -11.49
C LEU A 10 34.38 -10.79 -11.07
N VAL A 11 33.93 -10.27 -9.92
CA VAL A 11 32.50 -10.20 -9.67
C VAL A 11 31.95 -9.37 -10.83
N PRO A 12 30.98 -9.88 -11.60
CA PRO A 12 30.26 -9.01 -12.51
C PRO A 12 29.71 -7.90 -11.63
N VAL A 13 30.27 -6.70 -11.80
CA VAL A 13 29.66 -5.47 -11.34
C VAL A 13 28.38 -5.43 -12.14
N LEU A 14 27.32 -6.02 -11.58
CA LEU A 14 25.97 -5.72 -11.98
C LEU A 14 25.85 -4.24 -11.68
N SER A 15 26.14 -3.44 -12.71
CA SER A 15 25.76 -2.04 -12.75
C SER A 15 24.26 -2.04 -12.51
N PHE A 16 23.87 -1.80 -11.25
CA PHE A 16 22.54 -1.34 -10.93
C PHE A 16 22.38 -0.05 -11.74
N ALA A 17 21.73 -0.19 -12.89
CA ALA A 17 21.27 0.94 -13.67
C ALA A 17 20.53 1.87 -12.71
N ALA A 18 21.04 3.10 -12.60
CA ALA A 18 20.46 4.27 -11.94
C ALA A 18 19.39 3.98 -10.85
N ASN A 19 19.80 4.03 -9.58
CA ASN A 19 18.88 4.23 -8.45
C ASN A 19 18.29 5.65 -8.50
N GLU A 20 17.47 5.96 -9.52
CA GLU A 20 16.54 7.08 -9.35
C GLU A 20 15.53 6.69 -8.27
N PRO A 21 15.25 7.55 -7.29
CA PRO A 21 14.22 7.27 -6.29
C PRO A 21 12.91 6.92 -6.98
N LEU A 22 12.26 5.82 -6.55
CA LEU A 22 10.95 5.44 -7.09
C LEU A 22 9.97 6.59 -6.88
N LYS A 23 9.61 7.27 -7.97
CA LYS A 23 8.66 8.38 -7.93
C LYS A 23 7.25 7.80 -7.81
N ILE A 24 6.65 7.92 -6.63
CA ILE A 24 5.27 7.46 -6.41
C ILE A 24 4.31 8.38 -7.16
N SER A 25 3.48 7.80 -8.03
CA SER A 25 2.45 8.49 -8.79
C SER A 25 1.27 8.90 -7.90
N GLN A 26 0.53 9.92 -8.34
CA GLN A 26 -0.68 10.35 -7.63
C GLN A 26 -1.73 9.23 -7.56
N THR A 27 -1.85 8.40 -8.60
CA THR A 27 -2.72 7.21 -8.60
C THR A 27 -2.40 6.27 -7.43
N ALA A 28 -1.12 5.99 -7.19
CA ALA A 28 -0.69 5.14 -6.09
C ALA A 28 -0.95 5.80 -4.72
N VAL A 29 -0.72 7.12 -4.62
CA VAL A 29 -1.03 7.91 -3.42
C VAL A 29 -2.52 7.83 -3.10
N ASP A 30 -3.37 8.22 -4.04
CA ASP A 30 -4.83 8.33 -3.84
C ASP A 30 -5.44 6.98 -3.50
N TYR A 31 -5.09 5.92 -4.23
CA TYR A 31 -5.61 4.58 -3.97
C TYR A 31 -5.29 4.11 -2.54
N CYS A 32 -4.03 4.25 -2.14
CA CYS A 32 -3.58 3.79 -0.83
C CYS A 32 -4.06 4.68 0.31
N ASP A 33 -4.19 5.99 0.11
CA ASP A 33 -4.69 6.91 1.12
C ASP A 33 -6.21 6.77 1.31
N ILE A 34 -6.98 6.59 0.24
CA ILE A 34 -8.42 6.27 0.33
C ILE A 34 -8.62 4.97 1.12
N THR A 35 -7.83 3.94 0.81
CA THR A 35 -7.89 2.66 1.52
C THR A 35 -7.49 2.83 2.98
N GLY A 36 -6.39 3.54 3.25
CA GLY A 36 -5.91 3.85 4.60
C GLY A 36 -6.96 4.57 5.44
N ASP A 37 -7.63 5.59 4.89
CA ASP A 37 -8.70 6.34 5.56
C ASP A 37 -9.89 5.45 5.94
N VAL A 38 -10.25 4.49 5.10
CA VAL A 38 -11.32 3.52 5.41
C VAL A 38 -10.93 2.67 6.61
N LEU A 39 -9.70 2.15 6.64
CA LEU A 39 -9.22 1.31 7.74
C LEU A 39 -9.05 2.10 9.04
N ALA A 40 -8.59 3.35 8.95
CA ALA A 40 -8.52 4.26 10.08
C ALA A 40 -9.90 4.51 10.71
N GLN A 41 -10.91 4.72 9.86
CA GLN A 41 -12.29 4.90 10.31
C GLN A 41 -12.92 3.60 10.81
N ALA A 42 -12.59 2.46 10.21
CA ALA A 42 -13.05 1.14 10.67
C ALA A 42 -12.56 0.83 12.08
N TYR A 43 -11.34 1.24 12.42
CA TYR A 43 -10.81 1.14 13.77
C TYR A 43 -11.46 2.15 14.73
N SER A 44 -11.63 3.41 14.28
CA SER A 44 -11.95 4.53 15.18
C SER A 44 -13.44 4.81 15.38
N THR A 45 -14.33 4.25 14.56
CA THR A 45 -15.75 4.60 14.53
C THR A 45 -16.66 3.37 14.51
N ASN A 46 -17.95 3.59 14.79
CA ASN A 46 -19.00 2.57 14.70
C ASN A 46 -19.82 2.67 13.39
N LYS A 47 -19.37 3.44 12.39
CA LYS A 47 -20.04 3.52 11.08
C LYS A 47 -20.18 2.13 10.48
N SER A 48 -21.24 1.84 9.73
CA SER A 48 -21.36 0.55 9.04
C SER A 48 -20.26 0.38 7.99
N ALA A 49 -19.98 -0.87 7.60
CA ALA A 49 -19.01 -1.13 6.53
C ALA A 49 -19.45 -0.45 5.20
N GLN A 50 -20.75 -0.47 4.92
CA GLN A 50 -21.31 0.14 3.72
C GLN A 50 -21.09 1.67 3.71
N GLU A 51 -21.33 2.37 4.82
CA GLU A 51 -21.07 3.82 4.90
C GLU A 51 -19.60 4.19 4.64
N LEU A 52 -18.67 3.37 5.14
CA LEU A 52 -17.24 3.58 4.90
C LEU A 52 -16.86 3.31 3.43
N ILE A 53 -17.40 2.24 2.85
CA ILE A 53 -17.20 1.89 1.44
C ILE A 53 -17.78 2.97 0.52
N ASP A 54 -19.00 3.45 0.78
CA ASP A 54 -19.63 4.49 -0.03
C ASP A 54 -18.81 5.78 0.00
N THR A 55 -18.28 6.15 1.18
CA THR A 55 -17.36 7.29 1.32
C THR A 55 -16.10 7.10 0.47
N ALA A 56 -15.52 5.90 0.48
CA ALA A 56 -14.35 5.58 -0.33
C ALA A 56 -14.64 5.69 -1.84
N LEU A 57 -15.79 5.20 -2.29
CA LEU A 57 -16.18 5.25 -3.69
C LEU A 57 -16.44 6.68 -4.18
N VAL A 58 -16.97 7.55 -3.32
CA VAL A 58 -17.06 8.99 -3.61
C VAL A 58 -15.66 9.58 -3.82
N LYS A 59 -14.69 9.24 -2.96
CA LYS A 59 -13.30 9.70 -3.12
C LYS A 59 -12.64 9.16 -4.40
N VAL A 60 -12.80 7.86 -4.69
CA VAL A 60 -12.29 7.25 -5.94
C VAL A 60 -12.80 8.03 -7.15
N LYS A 61 -14.08 8.42 -7.15
CA LYS A 61 -14.67 9.22 -8.23
C LYS A 61 -14.15 10.66 -8.25
N SER A 62 -13.99 11.32 -7.10
CA SER A 62 -13.50 12.71 -7.04
C SER A 62 -12.04 12.84 -7.47
N GLU A 63 -11.20 11.88 -7.09
CA GLU A 63 -9.78 11.81 -7.51
C GLU A 63 -9.62 11.29 -8.95
N GLN A 64 -10.72 10.98 -9.65
CA GLN A 64 -10.70 10.43 -11.01
C GLN A 64 -9.81 9.18 -11.13
N LEU A 65 -9.82 8.35 -10.08
CA LEU A 65 -8.96 7.19 -9.98
C LEU A 65 -9.43 6.09 -10.95
N ASP A 66 -8.62 5.80 -11.96
CA ASP A 66 -8.86 4.72 -12.90
C ASP A 66 -8.44 3.37 -12.32
N LEU A 67 -9.38 2.69 -11.65
CA LEU A 67 -9.17 1.37 -11.04
C LEU A 67 -8.70 0.30 -12.04
N SER A 68 -8.96 0.47 -13.34
CA SER A 68 -8.52 -0.51 -14.34
C SER A 68 -7.00 -0.57 -14.48
N LYS A 69 -6.30 0.57 -14.26
CA LYS A 69 -4.84 0.64 -14.20
C LYS A 69 -4.27 -0.18 -13.04
N LEU A 70 -5.08 -0.40 -12.01
CA LEU A 70 -4.75 -1.19 -10.83
C LEU A 70 -5.22 -2.65 -10.95
N LYS A 71 -5.62 -3.08 -12.17
CA LYS A 71 -6.23 -4.41 -12.42
C LYS A 71 -7.43 -4.68 -11.50
N SER A 72 -8.18 -3.63 -11.19
CA SER A 72 -9.32 -3.65 -10.28
C SER A 72 -10.53 -2.99 -10.94
N ASN A 73 -11.65 -2.99 -10.23
CA ASN A 73 -12.87 -2.29 -10.57
C ASN A 73 -13.66 -1.99 -9.29
N GLN A 74 -14.77 -1.26 -9.41
CA GLN A 74 -15.56 -0.87 -8.24
C GLN A 74 -16.02 -2.07 -7.39
N ALA A 75 -16.49 -3.15 -8.01
CA ALA A 75 -16.98 -4.32 -7.28
C ALA A 75 -15.85 -5.05 -6.53
N ALA A 76 -14.68 -5.17 -7.17
CA ALA A 76 -13.49 -5.73 -6.54
C ALA A 76 -13.04 -4.87 -5.35
N LEU A 77 -12.96 -3.55 -5.53
CA LEU A 77 -12.62 -2.63 -4.44
C LEU A 77 -13.60 -2.70 -3.28
N GLN A 78 -14.91 -2.73 -3.55
CA GLN A 78 -15.94 -2.88 -2.51
C GLN A 78 -15.72 -4.15 -1.69
N LYS A 79 -15.46 -5.28 -2.36
CA LYS A 79 -15.20 -6.56 -1.70
C LYS A 79 -13.92 -6.51 -0.86
N ASP A 80 -12.84 -5.96 -1.39
CA ASP A 80 -11.56 -5.86 -0.70
C ASP A 80 -11.66 -4.96 0.54
N LEU A 81 -12.33 -3.81 0.42
CA LEU A 81 -12.61 -2.93 1.55
C LEU A 81 -13.49 -3.61 2.59
N GLN A 82 -14.52 -4.37 2.19
CA GLN A 82 -15.37 -5.10 3.12
C GLN A 82 -14.58 -6.11 3.95
N VAL A 83 -13.71 -6.89 3.30
CA VAL A 83 -12.82 -7.85 3.97
C VAL A 83 -11.85 -7.13 4.91
N ALA A 84 -11.23 -6.04 4.45
CA ALA A 84 -10.27 -5.30 5.26
C ALA A 84 -10.92 -4.61 6.47
N ILE A 85 -12.10 -4.00 6.31
CA ILE A 85 -12.88 -3.41 7.40
C ILE A 85 -13.20 -4.47 8.46
N GLN A 86 -13.68 -5.64 8.02
CA GLN A 86 -14.00 -6.74 8.94
C GLN A 86 -12.74 -7.21 9.68
N GLY A 87 -11.63 -7.40 8.97
CA GLY A 87 -10.35 -7.78 9.57
C GLY A 87 -9.86 -6.79 10.63
N ILE A 88 -9.97 -5.47 10.39
CA ILE A 88 -9.62 -4.45 11.39
C ILE A 88 -10.51 -4.55 12.63
N ARG A 89 -11.81 -4.78 12.46
CA ARG A 89 -12.76 -4.88 13.59
C ARG A 89 -12.52 -6.12 14.42
N ASP A 90 -12.36 -7.27 13.78
CA ASP A 90 -12.14 -8.55 14.46
C ASP A 90 -10.84 -8.56 15.24
N ASN A 91 -9.83 -7.83 14.77
CA ASN A 91 -8.50 -7.77 15.38
C ASN A 91 -8.25 -6.45 16.12
N LYS A 92 -9.28 -5.66 16.42
CA LYS A 92 -9.11 -4.35 17.06
C LYS A 92 -8.36 -4.45 18.40
N THR A 93 -8.60 -5.52 19.15
CA THR A 93 -7.96 -5.80 20.45
C THR A 93 -6.51 -6.30 20.33
N ALA A 94 -6.03 -6.60 19.12
CA ALA A 94 -4.63 -6.99 18.90
C ALA A 94 -3.67 -5.79 19.00
N PHE A 95 -4.18 -4.55 18.95
CA PHE A 95 -3.40 -3.34 19.13
C PHE A 95 -3.52 -2.86 20.58
N ALA A 96 -2.38 -2.61 21.23
CA ALA A 96 -2.36 -2.12 22.61
C ALA A 96 -2.95 -0.71 22.72
N THR A 97 -2.70 0.13 21.72
CA THR A 97 -3.20 1.51 21.65
C THR A 97 -3.67 1.89 20.25
N LYS A 98 -4.42 3.01 20.16
CA LYS A 98 -4.79 3.60 18.87
C LYS A 98 -3.55 4.10 18.12
N GLU A 99 -2.55 4.59 18.85
CA GLU A 99 -1.29 5.06 18.31
C GLU A 99 -0.51 3.90 17.66
N ASP A 100 -0.47 2.73 18.28
CA ASP A 100 0.16 1.53 17.71
C ASP A 100 -0.52 1.08 16.41
N PHE A 101 -1.86 1.07 16.42
CA PHE A 101 -2.64 0.81 15.21
C PHE A 101 -2.32 1.84 14.11
N THR A 102 -2.33 3.13 14.45
CA THR A 102 -2.10 4.22 13.49
C THR A 102 -0.70 4.12 12.87
N LYS A 103 0.31 3.79 13.67
CA LYS A 103 1.67 3.55 13.18
C LYS A 103 1.72 2.37 12.21
N SER A 104 1.14 1.23 12.60
CA SER A 104 1.09 0.04 11.74
C SER A 104 0.33 0.29 10.43
N LEU A 105 -0.77 1.06 10.48
CA LEU A 105 -1.52 1.47 9.30
C LEU A 105 -0.69 2.37 8.39
N ASN A 106 0.01 3.38 8.94
CA ASN A 106 0.86 4.28 8.16
C ASN A 106 2.01 3.54 7.46
N ASP A 107 2.60 2.54 8.12
CA ASP A 107 3.62 1.68 7.52
C ASP A 107 3.01 0.86 6.35
N SER A 108 1.80 0.34 6.54
CA SER A 108 1.07 -0.41 5.51
C SER A 108 0.67 0.46 4.32
N VAL A 109 0.24 1.71 4.55
CA VAL A 109 -0.09 2.68 3.50
C VAL A 109 1.16 3.06 2.71
N SER A 110 2.28 3.29 3.39
CA SER A 110 3.58 3.53 2.74
C SER A 110 4.00 2.36 1.85
N ALA A 111 3.86 1.12 2.35
CA ALA A 111 4.15 -0.07 1.57
C ALA A 111 3.18 -0.26 0.39
N CYS A 112 1.89 0.06 0.58
CA CYS A 112 0.88 0.04 -0.48
C CYS A 112 1.29 0.98 -1.63
N LYS A 113 1.73 2.20 -1.32
CA LYS A 113 2.14 3.20 -2.32
C LYS A 113 3.28 2.66 -3.19
N ILE A 114 4.29 2.07 -2.57
CA ILE A 114 5.42 1.46 -3.28
C ILE A 114 4.94 0.30 -4.16
N GLN A 115 4.15 -0.63 -3.61
CA GLN A 115 3.69 -1.80 -4.37
C GLN A 115 2.77 -1.42 -5.54
N THR A 116 1.93 -0.42 -5.34
CA THR A 116 1.03 0.11 -6.37
C THR A 116 1.84 0.78 -7.48
N GLU A 117 2.86 1.56 -7.14
CA GLU A 117 3.75 2.16 -8.13
C GLU A 117 4.50 1.09 -8.93
N LEU A 118 4.98 0.04 -8.27
CA LEU A 118 5.61 -1.10 -8.96
C LEU A 118 4.63 -1.88 -9.83
N LEU A 119 3.33 -1.87 -9.53
CA LEU A 119 2.30 -2.47 -10.38
C LEU A 119 2.04 -1.60 -11.62
N LEU A 120 2.00 -0.28 -11.45
CA LEU A 120 1.72 0.69 -12.51
C LEU A 120 2.85 0.81 -13.54
N ASN A 121 4.09 0.54 -13.13
CA ASN A 121 5.28 0.58 -14.01
C ASN A 121 5.65 -0.78 -14.65
N LYS A 122 4.78 -1.79 -14.54
CA LYS A 122 4.94 -3.10 -15.21
C LYS A 122 4.22 -3.13 -16.54
#